data_AF-A0A816S7I1-F1
#
_entry.id   AF-A0A816S7I1-F1
#
_cell.length_a   1.000
_cell.length_b   1.000
_cell.length_c   1.000
_cell.angle_alpha   90.00
_cell.angle_beta   90.00
_cell.angle_gamma   90.00
#
_symmetry.space_group_name_H-M   'P 1'
#
loop_
_entity.id
_entity.type
_entity.pdbx_description
1 polymer ?
#
loop_
_entity_poly.entity_id
_entity_poly.type
_entity_poly.pdbx_seq_one_letter_code
_entity_poly.pdbx_strand_id
1 'polypeptide(L)'
;MTSNNSYEYIDRESIGESLLCKLCSNPFINPVVTQCDYTYCGACIEPKIRSGSNCPSRSCNQLLTTAHLKSNTSMSLTISILDNLKGSCPERRIDCARKDVGCSWSGPRNTYDEHMNTCLFEKLRPMIDILYKVIENQSFHIEELQKQKTQLEQQNAQVEQQKTQLEQQTTQLDQQKTKLKQQTTELG
;
A
#
# COMPACT_ATOMS: atom_id res chain seq x y z
N MET A 1 19.81 15.83 -25.28
CA MET A 1 18.72 16.74 -25.65
C MET A 1 17.78 16.83 -24.46
N THR A 2 18.04 17.77 -23.56
CA THR A 2 17.29 17.97 -22.31
C THR A 2 16.16 18.95 -22.58
N SER A 3 14.93 18.45 -22.71
CA SER A 3 13.74 19.30 -22.76
C SER A 3 13.55 19.95 -21.39
N ASN A 4 14.01 21.19 -21.27
CA ASN A 4 13.84 22.06 -20.13
C ASN A 4 12.37 22.52 -20.07
N ASN A 5 11.49 21.74 -19.43
CA ASN A 5 10.17 22.25 -19.07
C ASN A 5 10.34 23.11 -17.81
N SER A 6 10.80 24.35 -17.99
CA SER A 6 10.64 25.38 -16.98
C SER A 6 9.16 25.70 -16.90
N TYR A 7 8.48 25.18 -15.88
CA TYR A 7 7.13 25.64 -15.59
C TYR A 7 7.25 27.04 -14.99
N GLU A 8 7.09 28.05 -15.85
CA GLU A 8 6.83 29.42 -15.44
C GLU A 8 5.46 29.45 -14.76
N TYR A 9 5.39 29.95 -13.53
CA TYR A 9 4.12 30.08 -12.83
C TYR A 9 3.20 30.98 -13.67
N ILE A 10 2.07 30.42 -14.12
CA ILE A 10 1.12 31.13 -14.98
C ILE A 10 0.64 32.37 -14.23
N ASP A 11 0.99 33.54 -14.74
CA ASP A 11 0.48 34.81 -14.24
C ASP A 11 -1.06 34.79 -14.25
N ARG A 12 -1.70 35.42 -13.26
CA ARG A 12 -3.18 35.41 -13.11
C ARG A 12 -3.86 35.94 -14.38
N GLU A 13 -3.21 36.84 -15.10
CA GLU A 13 -3.67 37.46 -16.34
C GLU A 13 -3.63 36.50 -17.55
N SER A 14 -2.88 35.40 -17.45
CA SER A 14 -2.74 34.38 -18.49
C SER A 14 -3.79 33.25 -18.38
N ILE A 15 -4.64 33.27 -17.35
CA ILE A 15 -5.72 32.28 -17.18
C ILE A 15 -6.90 32.70 -18.07
N GLY A 16 -7.21 31.86 -19.05
CA GLY A 16 -8.35 32.09 -19.94
C GLY A 16 -9.67 32.30 -19.17
N GLU A 17 -10.45 33.31 -19.57
CA GLU A 17 -11.70 33.71 -18.88
C GLU A 17 -12.76 32.60 -18.77
N SER A 18 -12.64 31.55 -19.58
CA SER A 18 -13.50 30.37 -19.57
C SER A 18 -13.28 29.48 -18.35
N LEU A 19 -12.13 29.61 -17.68
CA LEU A 19 -11.77 28.86 -16.47
C LEU A 19 -12.11 29.63 -15.17
N LEU A 20 -12.70 30.83 -15.30
CA LEU A 20 -13.01 31.70 -14.18
C LEU A 20 -14.51 31.72 -13.87
N CYS A 21 -14.82 31.67 -12.58
CA CYS A 21 -16.17 31.80 -12.09
C CYS A 21 -16.70 33.21 -12.31
N LYS A 22 -17.83 33.36 -13.02
CA LYS A 22 -18.42 34.67 -13.32
C LYS A 22 -19.02 35.41 -12.11
N LEU A 23 -19.05 34.78 -10.92
CA LEU A 23 -19.50 35.40 -9.67
C LEU A 23 -18.36 35.93 -8.80
N CYS A 24 -17.22 35.25 -8.75
CA CYS A 24 -16.07 35.64 -7.91
C CYS A 24 -14.81 35.98 -8.71
N SER A 25 -14.84 35.83 -10.03
CA SER A 25 -13.76 36.07 -10.99
C SER A 25 -12.46 35.31 -10.70
N ASN A 26 -12.53 34.24 -9.92
CA ASN A 26 -11.40 33.35 -9.62
C ASN A 26 -11.61 31.99 -10.33
N PRO A 27 -10.53 31.20 -10.50
CA PRO A 27 -10.64 29.82 -10.99
C PRO A 27 -11.66 29.01 -10.18
N PHE A 28 -12.37 28.10 -10.84
CA PHE A 28 -13.43 27.34 -10.20
C PHE A 28 -12.93 26.47 -9.03
N ILE A 29 -13.60 26.56 -7.89
CA ILE A 29 -13.42 25.67 -6.74
C ILE A 29 -14.72 24.87 -6.57
N ASN A 30 -14.62 23.54 -6.63
CA ASN A 30 -15.77 22.64 -6.64
C ASN A 30 -16.87 23.13 -7.60
N PRO A 31 -16.56 23.23 -8.91
CA PRO A 31 -17.49 23.77 -9.88
C PRO A 31 -18.77 22.96 -9.95
N VAL A 32 -19.88 23.67 -10.08
CA VAL A 32 -21.20 23.14 -10.38
C VAL A 32 -21.70 23.75 -11.69
N VAL A 33 -22.31 22.93 -12.52
CA VAL A 33 -22.98 23.33 -13.77
C VAL A 33 -24.49 23.41 -13.52
N THR A 34 -25.10 24.48 -14.02
CA THR A 34 -26.54 24.68 -14.00
C THR A 34 -27.20 23.92 -15.17
N GLN A 35 -28.51 23.73 -15.13
CA GLN A 35 -29.27 23.18 -16.28
C GLN A 35 -29.25 24.05 -17.55
N CYS A 36 -28.75 25.29 -17.46
CA CYS A 36 -28.54 26.20 -18.59
C CYS A 36 -27.05 26.28 -18.99
N ASP A 37 -26.26 25.28 -18.61
CA ASP A 37 -24.85 25.06 -18.97
C ASP A 37 -23.83 26.11 -18.49
N TYR A 38 -24.22 26.97 -17.54
CA TYR A 38 -23.28 27.89 -16.89
C TYR A 38 -22.59 27.20 -15.70
N THR A 39 -21.29 27.44 -15.56
CA THR A 39 -20.49 26.88 -14.45
C THR A 39 -20.13 27.97 -13.44
N TYR A 40 -20.23 27.64 -12.15
CA TYR A 40 -19.89 28.49 -11.01
C TYR A 40 -19.22 27.66 -9.92
N CYS A 41 -18.51 28.30 -8.98
CA CYS A 41 -18.13 27.60 -7.74
C CYS A 41 -19.39 27.27 -6.93
N GLY A 42 -19.50 26.05 -6.38
CA GLY A 42 -20.68 25.63 -5.59
C GLY A 42 -21.04 26.62 -4.49
N ALA A 43 -20.05 27.02 -3.69
CA ALA A 43 -20.22 28.01 -2.63
C ALA A 43 -20.63 29.42 -3.11
N CYS A 44 -20.36 29.77 -4.38
CA CYS A 44 -20.72 31.08 -4.93
C CYS A 44 -22.18 31.12 -5.42
N ILE A 45 -22.65 30.05 -6.08
CA ILE A 45 -23.98 30.04 -6.71
C ILE A 45 -25.08 29.62 -5.74
N GLU A 46 -24.82 28.66 -4.86
CA GLU A 46 -25.84 28.11 -3.94
C GLU A 46 -26.57 29.18 -3.11
N PRO A 47 -25.88 30.17 -2.49
CA PRO A 47 -26.58 31.21 -1.73
C PRO A 47 -27.47 32.10 -2.60
N LYS A 48 -27.15 32.25 -3.90
CA LYS A 48 -27.87 33.15 -4.82
C LYS A 48 -29.17 32.53 -5.37
N ILE A 49 -29.29 31.21 -5.37
CA ILE A 49 -30.44 30.50 -5.95
C ILE A 49 -31.22 29.65 -4.93
N ARG A 50 -30.83 29.69 -3.65
CA ARG A 50 -31.40 28.86 -2.57
C ARG A 50 -32.93 28.91 -2.49
N SER A 51 -33.51 30.10 -2.66
CA SER A 51 -34.98 30.32 -2.58
C SER A 51 -35.66 30.39 -3.96
N GLY A 52 -34.96 29.98 -5.03
CA GLY A 52 -35.43 30.18 -6.41
C GLY A 52 -35.10 31.58 -6.91
N SER A 53 -34.23 31.68 -7.90
CA SER A 53 -33.88 32.96 -8.54
C SER A 53 -33.42 32.72 -9.97
N ASN A 54 -33.51 33.75 -10.82
CA ASN A 54 -33.02 33.67 -12.19
C ASN A 54 -31.50 33.45 -12.20
N CYS A 55 -31.02 32.76 -13.24
CA CYS A 55 -29.60 32.49 -13.44
C CYS A 55 -28.78 33.79 -13.35
N PRO A 56 -27.68 33.83 -12.60
CA PRO A 56 -26.86 35.04 -12.48
C PRO A 56 -26.12 35.44 -13.76
N SER A 57 -26.12 34.59 -14.78
CA SER A 57 -25.55 34.95 -16.07
C SER A 57 -26.40 36.01 -16.76
N ARG A 58 -25.78 37.11 -17.18
CA ARG A 58 -26.46 38.24 -17.84
C ARG A 58 -27.19 37.84 -19.12
N SER A 59 -26.76 36.76 -19.78
CA SER A 59 -27.33 36.22 -21.01
C SER A 59 -28.37 35.11 -20.78
N CYS A 60 -28.76 34.83 -19.53
CA CYS A 60 -29.69 33.76 -19.19
C CYS A 60 -30.72 34.23 -18.16
N ASN A 61 -32.00 33.97 -18.40
CA ASN A 61 -33.08 34.31 -17.45
C ASN A 61 -33.76 33.07 -16.84
N GLN A 62 -33.12 31.89 -16.92
CA GLN A 62 -33.71 30.64 -16.47
C GLN A 62 -33.86 30.62 -14.94
N LEU A 63 -35.01 30.17 -14.43
CA LEU A 63 -35.22 30.01 -12.99
C LEU A 63 -34.42 28.81 -12.46
N LEU A 64 -33.58 29.06 -11.46
CA LEU A 64 -32.70 28.06 -10.85
C LEU A 64 -33.01 27.88 -9.37
N THR A 65 -32.89 26.64 -8.92
CA THR A 65 -32.83 26.23 -7.52
C THR A 65 -31.60 25.35 -7.33
N THR A 66 -31.24 25.05 -6.09
CA THR A 66 -30.11 24.13 -5.80
C THR A 66 -30.29 22.74 -6.40
N ALA A 67 -31.54 22.30 -6.64
CA ALA A 67 -31.83 21.03 -7.32
C ALA A 67 -31.38 21.00 -8.80
N HIS A 68 -31.20 22.17 -9.42
CA HIS A 68 -30.74 22.30 -10.81
C HIS A 68 -29.21 22.37 -10.94
N LEU A 69 -28.47 22.19 -9.84
CA LEU A 69 -27.00 22.17 -9.83
C LEU A 69 -26.48 20.74 -9.92
N LYS A 70 -25.48 20.51 -10.78
CA LYS A 70 -24.74 19.25 -10.88
C LYS A 70 -23.25 19.52 -10.75
N SER A 71 -22.50 18.66 -10.07
CA SER A 71 -21.03 18.78 -10.01
C SER A 71 -20.44 18.72 -11.42
N ASN A 72 -19.60 19.69 -11.78
CA ASN A 72 -18.92 19.76 -13.07
C ASN A 72 -17.46 19.33 -12.91
N THR A 73 -17.23 18.03 -12.75
CA THR A 73 -15.89 17.47 -12.53
C THR A 73 -14.93 17.72 -13.69
N SER A 74 -15.44 17.96 -14.91
CA SER A 74 -14.63 18.32 -16.08
C SER A 74 -14.01 19.72 -16.00
N MET A 75 -14.60 20.63 -15.23
CA MET A 75 -14.06 21.98 -14.98
C MET A 75 -13.38 22.08 -13.61
N SER A 76 -13.36 20.96 -12.89
CA SER A 76 -12.82 20.85 -11.56
C SER A 76 -11.30 20.76 -11.67
N LEU A 77 -10.62 21.88 -11.44
CA LEU A 77 -9.17 21.93 -11.17
C LEU A 77 -8.78 21.21 -9.86
N THR A 78 -9.69 20.37 -9.33
CA THR A 78 -9.64 19.84 -7.98
C THR A 78 -8.52 18.86 -7.83
N ILE A 79 -7.59 19.23 -6.96
CA ILE A 79 -6.78 18.33 -6.13
C ILE A 79 -5.75 17.52 -6.91
N SER A 80 -6.07 16.89 -8.05
CA SER A 80 -5.09 16.15 -8.84
C SER A 80 -3.95 17.04 -9.31
N ILE A 81 -4.23 18.27 -9.77
CA ILE A 81 -3.18 19.23 -10.13
C ILE A 81 -2.45 19.69 -8.86
N LEU A 82 -3.14 19.98 -7.76
CA LEU A 82 -2.51 20.42 -6.51
C LEU A 82 -1.69 19.33 -5.81
N ASP A 83 -2.09 18.06 -5.89
CA ASP A 83 -1.38 16.90 -5.35
C ASP A 83 -0.19 16.53 -6.25
N ASN A 84 -0.32 16.68 -7.58
CA ASN A 84 0.82 16.61 -8.49
C ASN A 84 1.80 17.79 -8.29
N LEU A 85 1.31 18.99 -7.98
CA LEU A 85 2.13 20.17 -7.67
C LEU A 85 2.82 20.07 -6.30
N LYS A 86 2.16 19.51 -5.27
CA LYS A 86 2.82 19.12 -4.00
C LYS A 86 3.93 18.10 -4.24
N GLY A 87 3.73 17.18 -5.19
CA GLY A 87 4.73 16.22 -5.65
C GLY A 87 5.90 16.87 -6.39
N SER A 88 5.72 18.05 -6.97
CA SER A 88 6.71 18.72 -7.84
C SER A 88 7.37 19.94 -7.21
N CYS A 89 6.97 20.36 -6.01
CA CYS A 89 7.53 21.53 -5.33
C CYS A 89 9.04 21.35 -5.06
N PRO A 90 9.93 22.19 -5.65
CA PRO A 90 11.38 22.08 -5.50
C PRO A 90 11.87 22.23 -4.06
N GLU A 91 11.26 23.13 -3.29
CA GLU A 91 11.66 23.48 -1.92
C GLU A 91 11.04 22.57 -0.86
N ARG A 92 10.16 21.65 -1.25
CA ARG A 92 9.57 20.70 -0.30
C ARG A 92 10.67 19.82 0.28
N ARG A 93 10.80 19.82 1.61
CA ARG A 93 11.66 18.87 2.30
C ARG A 93 11.12 17.45 2.14
N ILE A 94 11.97 16.55 1.66
CA ILE A 94 11.70 15.13 1.50
C ILE A 94 12.80 14.32 2.18
N ASP A 95 12.45 13.09 2.55
CA ASP A 95 13.41 12.13 3.07
C ASP A 95 14.10 11.36 1.93
N CYS A 96 15.31 10.88 2.20
CA CYS A 96 15.99 9.94 1.32
C CYS A 96 15.16 8.65 1.12
N ALA A 97 15.12 8.11 -0.11
CA ALA A 97 14.51 6.82 -0.37
C ALA A 97 15.21 5.63 0.30
N ARG A 98 16.38 5.85 0.91
CA ARG A 98 17.15 4.86 1.68
C ARG A 98 16.99 5.03 3.20
N LYS A 99 15.95 5.74 3.64
CA LYS A 99 15.63 5.88 5.07
C LYS A 99 15.28 4.54 5.73
N ASP A 100 14.70 3.61 4.97
CA ASP A 100 14.41 2.23 5.40
C ASP A 100 15.65 1.47 5.84
N VAL A 101 16.79 1.74 5.21
CA VAL A 101 18.10 1.13 5.53
C VAL A 101 19.02 2.08 6.31
N GLY A 102 18.49 3.18 6.84
CA GLY A 102 19.20 4.04 7.80
C GLY A 102 19.80 5.34 7.26
N CYS A 103 19.54 5.73 6.00
CA CYS A 103 19.95 7.05 5.53
C CYS A 103 19.18 8.16 6.26
N SER A 104 19.91 9.09 6.87
CA SER A 104 19.35 10.21 7.65
C SER A 104 19.15 11.50 6.85
N TRP A 105 19.45 11.49 5.56
CA TRP A 105 19.31 12.69 4.74
C TRP A 105 17.83 13.08 4.58
N SER A 106 17.55 14.35 4.86
CA SER A 106 16.27 15.01 4.58
C SER A 106 16.55 16.43 4.10
N GLY A 107 16.10 16.77 2.90
CA GLY A 107 16.45 18.03 2.25
C GLY A 107 15.44 18.48 1.21
N PRO A 108 15.61 19.69 0.65
CA PRO A 108 14.81 20.18 -0.47
C PRO A 108 14.82 19.20 -1.65
N ARG A 109 13.66 18.98 -2.28
CA ARG A 109 13.51 18.05 -3.41
C ARG A 109 14.47 18.35 -4.56
N ASN A 110 14.73 19.61 -4.88
CA ASN A 110 15.68 19.98 -5.93
C ASN A 110 17.13 19.53 -5.67
N THR A 111 17.51 19.24 -4.43
CA THR A 111 18.84 18.71 -4.06
C THR A 111 18.88 17.19 -3.92
N TYR A 112 17.74 16.52 -4.10
CA TYR A 112 17.60 15.08 -3.91
C TYR A 112 18.47 14.27 -4.86
N ASP A 113 18.51 14.61 -6.14
CA ASP A 113 19.28 13.85 -7.14
C ASP A 113 20.79 13.97 -6.89
N GLU A 114 21.28 15.15 -6.48
CA GLU A 114 22.67 15.33 -6.06
C GLU A 114 23.01 14.45 -4.84
N HIS A 115 22.11 14.40 -3.86
CA HIS A 115 22.23 13.48 -2.74
C HIS A 115 22.23 12.01 -3.20
N MET A 116 21.33 11.59 -4.09
CA MET A 116 21.25 10.20 -4.57
C MET A 116 22.57 9.74 -5.23
N ASN A 117 23.25 10.62 -5.96
CA ASN A 117 24.56 10.32 -6.57
C ASN A 117 25.68 10.09 -5.54
N THR A 118 25.57 10.66 -4.35
CA THR A 118 26.58 10.57 -3.28
C THR A 118 26.15 9.70 -2.10
N CYS A 119 24.89 9.27 -2.05
CA CYS A 119 24.31 8.51 -0.96
C CYS A 119 25.03 7.16 -0.79
N LEU A 120 25.69 6.97 0.35
CA LEU A 120 26.36 5.71 0.67
C LEU A 120 25.38 4.54 0.75
N PHE A 121 24.18 4.78 1.29
CA PHE A 121 23.14 3.76 1.40
C PHE A 121 22.53 3.38 0.04
N GLU A 122 22.58 4.27 -0.96
CA GLU A 122 22.26 3.90 -2.35
C GLU A 122 23.27 2.89 -2.88
N LYS A 123 24.55 3.20 -2.72
CA LYS A 123 25.66 2.35 -3.19
C LYS A 123 25.68 0.99 -2.49
N LEU A 124 25.28 0.95 -1.22
CA LEU A 124 25.19 -0.29 -0.44
C LEU A 124 23.93 -1.11 -0.74
N ARG A 125 22.91 -0.51 -1.38
CA ARG A 125 21.59 -1.15 -1.58
C ARG A 125 21.67 -2.53 -2.24
N PRO A 126 22.44 -2.75 -3.32
CA PRO A 126 22.52 -4.07 -3.94
C PRO A 126 23.04 -5.15 -2.99
N MET A 127 24.02 -4.82 -2.13
CA MET A 127 24.53 -5.78 -1.14
C MET A 127 23.49 -6.05 -0.06
N ILE A 128 22.80 -5.02 0.43
CA ILE A 128 21.74 -5.17 1.43
C ILE A 128 20.60 -6.05 0.88
N ASP A 129 20.19 -5.86 -0.37
CA ASP A 129 19.14 -6.66 -1.01
C ASP A 129 19.55 -8.14 -1.14
N ILE A 130 20.83 -8.42 -1.42
CA ILE A 130 21.38 -9.79 -1.41
C ILE A 130 21.32 -10.38 0.01
N LEU A 131 21.72 -9.60 1.02
CA LEU A 131 21.69 -10.06 2.41
C LEU A 131 20.27 -10.38 2.88
N TYR A 132 19.27 -9.57 2.53
CA TYR A 132 17.87 -9.87 2.84
C TYR A 132 17.42 -11.20 2.21
N LYS A 133 17.75 -11.44 0.93
CA LYS A 133 17.44 -12.72 0.26
C LYS A 133 18.10 -13.92 0.94
N VAL A 134 19.35 -13.76 1.40
CA VAL A 134 20.06 -14.82 2.14
C VAL A 134 19.37 -15.08 3.47
N ILE A 135 18.97 -14.04 4.21
CA ILE A 135 18.26 -14.19 5.49
C ILE A 135 16.92 -14.89 5.31
N GLU A 136 16.13 -14.51 4.28
CA GLU A 136 14.86 -15.17 3.96
C GLU A 136 15.07 -16.64 3.62
N ASN A 137 16.06 -16.94 2.77
CA ASN A 137 16.39 -18.31 2.40
C ASN A 137 16.85 -19.15 3.61
N GLN A 138 17.66 -18.58 4.50
CA GLN A 138 18.10 -19.24 5.72
C GLN A 138 16.93 -19.49 6.67
N SER A 139 16.00 -18.53 6.79
CA SER A 139 14.80 -18.67 7.62
C SER A 139 13.94 -19.83 7.11
N PHE A 140 13.77 -19.95 5.80
CA PHE A 140 13.08 -21.08 5.17
C PHE A 140 13.76 -22.43 5.50
N HIS A 141 15.09 -22.52 5.39
CA HIS A 141 15.80 -23.76 5.73
C HIS A 141 15.69 -24.13 7.21
N ILE A 142 15.68 -23.14 8.11
CA ILE A 142 15.49 -23.36 9.54
C ILE A 142 14.11 -23.98 9.81
N GLU A 143 13.05 -23.47 9.20
CA GLU A 143 11.69 -24.02 9.33
C GLU A 143 11.61 -25.47 8.82
N GLU A 144 12.22 -25.75 7.67
CA GLU A 144 12.26 -27.09 7.09
C GLU A 144 13.00 -28.08 8.01
N LEU A 145 14.15 -27.68 8.56
CA LEU A 145 14.92 -28.50 9.51
C LEU A 145 14.15 -28.73 10.82
N GLN A 146 13.42 -27.73 11.32
CA GLN A 146 12.57 -27.89 12.50
C GLN A 146 11.46 -28.92 12.24
N LYS A 147 10.83 -28.88 11.06
CA LYS A 147 9.82 -29.85 10.67
C LYS A 147 10.38 -31.27 10.57
N GLN A 148 11.56 -31.43 9.95
CA GLN A 148 12.24 -32.72 9.87
C GLN A 148 12.61 -33.26 11.25
N LYS A 149 13.09 -32.40 12.15
CA LYS A 149 13.38 -32.78 13.53
C LYS A 149 12.13 -33.31 14.25
N THR A 150 11.01 -32.61 14.17
CA THR A 150 9.75 -33.07 14.79
C THR A 150 9.28 -34.41 14.22
N GLN A 151 9.44 -34.61 12.91
CA GLN A 151 9.09 -35.89 12.28
C GLN A 151 9.98 -37.04 12.79
N LEU A 152 11.29 -36.81 12.93
CA LEU A 152 12.22 -37.80 13.49
C LEU A 152 11.91 -38.10 14.97
N GLU A 153 11.55 -37.08 15.76
CA GLU A 153 11.14 -37.27 17.16
C GLU A 153 9.88 -38.14 17.26
N GLN A 154 8.89 -37.94 16.38
CA GLN A 154 7.71 -38.80 16.30
C GLN A 154 8.04 -40.24 15.90
N GLN A 155 8.93 -40.42 14.91
CA GLN A 155 9.38 -41.75 14.50
C GLN A 155 10.11 -42.48 15.64
N ASN A 156 10.98 -41.79 16.37
CA ASN A 156 11.68 -42.37 17.51
C ASN A 156 10.70 -42.80 18.61
N ALA A 157 9.69 -41.98 18.93
CA ALA A 157 8.65 -42.34 19.89
C ALA A 157 7.89 -43.61 19.45
N GLN A 158 7.57 -43.72 18.16
CA GLN A 158 6.90 -44.90 17.60
C GLN A 158 7.78 -46.15 17.71
N VAL A 159 9.09 -46.04 17.42
CA VAL A 159 10.03 -47.17 17.54
C VAL A 159 10.13 -47.64 18.99
N GLU A 160 10.19 -46.72 19.96
CA GLU A 160 10.27 -47.11 21.38
C GLU A 160 8.98 -47.79 21.86
N GLN A 161 7.82 -47.35 21.35
CA GLN A 161 6.54 -48.03 21.60
C GLN A 161 6.53 -49.45 21.01
N GLN A 162 7.01 -49.63 19.77
CA GLN A 162 7.09 -50.94 19.12
C GLN A 162 8.03 -51.89 19.88
N LYS A 163 9.19 -51.38 20.34
CA LYS A 163 10.13 -52.15 21.15
C LYS A 163 9.48 -52.63 22.45
N THR A 164 8.77 -51.75 23.14
CA THR A 164 8.02 -52.11 24.38
C THR A 164 6.97 -53.20 24.10
N GLN A 165 6.25 -53.12 22.98
CA GLN A 165 5.27 -54.14 22.59
C GLN A 165 5.94 -55.49 22.32
N LEU A 166 7.07 -55.51 21.63
CA LEU A 166 7.83 -56.73 21.36
C LEU A 166 8.37 -57.37 22.64
N GLU A 167 8.85 -56.57 23.61
CA GLU A 167 9.29 -57.06 24.92
C GLU A 167 8.12 -57.71 25.69
N GLN A 168 6.93 -57.12 25.65
CA GLN A 168 5.72 -57.71 26.23
C GLN A 168 5.32 -59.02 25.55
N GLN A 169 5.34 -59.08 24.21
CA GLN A 169 5.05 -60.30 23.46
C GLN A 169 6.06 -61.42 23.77
N THR A 170 7.34 -61.09 23.86
CA THR A 170 8.40 -62.04 24.23
C THR A 170 8.15 -62.63 25.61
N THR A 171 7.82 -61.78 26.58
CA THR A 171 7.48 -62.22 27.95
C THR A 171 6.25 -63.14 27.97
N GLN A 172 5.22 -62.83 27.18
CA GLN A 172 4.02 -63.68 27.08
C GLN A 172 4.33 -65.04 26.46
N LEU A 173 5.14 -65.08 25.40
CA LEU A 173 5.57 -66.32 24.77
C LEU A 173 6.38 -67.20 25.72
N ASP A 174 7.28 -66.61 26.52
CA ASP A 174 8.04 -67.36 27.53
C ASP A 174 7.13 -67.96 28.61
N GLN A 175 6.12 -67.21 29.06
CA GLN A 175 5.12 -67.73 30.00
C GLN A 175 4.31 -68.89 29.39
N GLN A 176 3.88 -68.77 28.13
CA GLN A 176 3.17 -69.85 27.43
C GLN A 176 4.04 -71.10 27.27
N LYS A 177 5.30 -70.92 26.89
CA LYS A 177 6.27 -72.01 26.73
C LYS A 177 6.52 -72.75 28.05
N THR A 178 6.55 -72.02 29.15
CA THR A 178 6.70 -72.60 30.50
C THR A 178 5.48 -73.42 30.89
N LYS A 179 4.27 -72.92 30.64
CA LYS A 179 3.01 -73.66 30.87
C LYS A 179 2.91 -74.94 30.05
N LEU A 180 3.25 -74.87 28.76
CA LEU A 180 3.26 -76.04 27.87
C LEU A 180 4.23 -77.11 28.36
N LYS A 181 5.43 -76.72 28.81
CA LYS A 181 6.40 -77.66 29.40
C LYS A 181 5.84 -78.39 30.63
N GLN A 182 5.17 -77.67 31.53
CA GLN A 182 4.53 -78.26 32.71
C GLN A 182 3.49 -79.31 32.29
N GLN A 183 2.59 -78.97 31.37
CA GLN A 183 1.57 -79.88 30.86
C GLN A 183 2.15 -81.14 30.20
N THR A 184 3.24 -81.03 29.43
CA THR A 184 3.91 -82.20 28.85
C THR A 184 4.61 -83.10 29.87
N THR A 185 4.96 -82.56 31.04
CA THR A 185 5.59 -83.35 32.13
C THR A 185 4.54 -84.11 32.94
N GLU A 186 3.29 -83.65 32.95
CA GLU A 186 2.17 -84.29 33.64
C GLU A 186 1.49 -85.40 32.81
N LEU A 187 1.74 -85.43 31.49
CA LEU A 187 1.14 -86.38 30.54
C LEU A 187 2.05 -87.55 30.16
N GLY A 188 3.31 -87.57 30.61
CA GLY A 188 4.29 -88.64 30.38
C GLY A 188 4.76 -89.27 31.69
#